data_AF-A0A7L9IWL5-F1
#
_entry.id   AF-A0A7L9IWL5-F1
#
_cell.length_a   1.000
_cell.length_b   1.000
_cell.length_c   1.000
_cell.angle_alpha   90.00
_cell.angle_beta   90.00
_cell.angle_gamma   90.00
#
_symmetry.space_group_name_H-M   'P 1'
#
loop_
_entity.id
_entity.type
_entity.pdbx_description
1 polymer ?
#
loop_
_entity_poly.entity_id
_entity_poly.type
_entity_poly.pdbx_seq_one_letter_code
_entity_poly.pdbx_strand_id
1 'polypeptide(L)'
;MGERDGGVEEGWYRTKDGRERYWDGDAWTDQYREDDDEPPEPADRSPRDTKPEPAKQESKGASPWTILVFAVAAIVVFACCNGVFSGDDDEPSSGSALTSCRNMVKAQIKNPSTADFAVLDTTITDTSISGEVTAENDFGAEKSLRYHCTISGNTVTDVTVNPL
;
A
#
# COMPACT_ATOMS: atom_id res chain seq x y z
N MET A 1 -2.91 10.56 -39.43
CA MET A 1 -2.61 10.01 -38.10
C MET A 1 -3.92 10.09 -37.35
N GLY A 2 -4.61 8.95 -37.16
CA GLY A 2 -5.89 8.93 -36.46
C GLY A 2 -5.62 8.67 -35.00
N GLU A 3 -5.95 9.64 -34.14
CA GLU A 3 -6.12 9.42 -32.71
C GLU A 3 -7.14 8.29 -32.54
N ARG A 4 -6.68 7.17 -31.99
CA ARG A 4 -7.58 6.15 -31.45
C ARG A 4 -7.97 6.66 -30.07
N ASP A 5 -9.04 7.43 -30.01
CA ASP A 5 -9.74 7.68 -28.76
C ASP A 5 -10.21 6.32 -28.24
N GLY A 6 -9.48 5.80 -27.25
CA GLY A 6 -9.83 4.58 -26.51
C GLY A 6 -11.00 4.86 -25.59
N GLY A 7 -12.13 5.27 -26.16
CA GLY A 7 -13.39 5.39 -25.46
C GLY A 7 -13.76 4.06 -24.81
N VAL A 8 -14.25 4.13 -23.59
CA VAL A 8 -14.79 2.97 -22.89
C VAL A 8 -16.08 2.58 -23.62
N GLU A 9 -16.10 1.38 -24.21
CA GLU A 9 -17.29 0.87 -24.91
C GLU A 9 -18.47 0.74 -23.92
N GLU A 10 -19.70 0.91 -24.41
CA GLU A 10 -20.90 0.68 -23.61
C GLU A 10 -20.94 -0.76 -23.07
N GLY A 11 -21.19 -0.95 -21.77
CA GLY A 11 -21.05 -2.26 -21.17
C GLY A 11 -21.16 -2.33 -19.65
N TRP A 12 -21.11 -3.55 -19.13
CA TRP A 12 -21.07 -3.83 -17.71
C TRP A 12 -19.64 -3.82 -17.21
N TYR A 13 -19.37 -3.07 -16.15
CA TYR A 13 -18.06 -2.96 -15.54
C TYR A 13 -18.13 -3.20 -14.03
N ARG A 14 -17.10 -3.87 -13.50
CA ARG A 14 -17.02 -4.22 -12.08
C ARG A 14 -16.65 -3.00 -11.24
N THR A 15 -17.46 -2.71 -10.22
CA THR A 15 -17.20 -1.66 -9.23
C THR A 15 -16.31 -2.17 -8.09
N LYS A 16 -15.81 -1.24 -7.25
CA LYS A 16 -15.01 -1.59 -6.06
C LYS A 16 -15.77 -2.45 -5.05
N ASP A 17 -17.09 -2.36 -5.04
CA ASP A 17 -17.97 -3.14 -4.16
C ASP A 17 -18.19 -4.57 -4.67
N GLY A 18 -17.57 -4.97 -5.79
CA GLY A 18 -17.73 -6.27 -6.42
C GLY A 18 -18.93 -6.37 -7.37
N ARG A 19 -19.88 -5.43 -7.31
CA ARG A 19 -21.08 -5.35 -8.16
C ARG A 19 -20.76 -4.85 -9.57
N GLU A 20 -21.48 -5.30 -10.59
CA GLU A 20 -21.41 -4.74 -11.94
C GLU A 20 -22.33 -3.52 -12.11
N ARG A 21 -21.81 -2.42 -12.68
CA ARG A 21 -22.57 -1.20 -13.04
C ARG A 21 -22.46 -0.95 -14.54
N TYR A 22 -23.54 -0.49 -15.17
CA TYR A 22 -23.57 -0.28 -16.62
C TYR A 22 -23.09 1.12 -17.02
N TRP A 23 -22.18 1.19 -18.00
CA TRP A 23 -21.69 2.39 -18.69
C TRP A 23 -22.41 2.52 -20.03
N ASP A 24 -23.03 3.67 -20.30
CA ASP A 24 -23.83 3.90 -21.52
C ASP A 24 -23.06 4.58 -22.67
N GLY A 25 -21.75 4.83 -22.49
CA GLY A 25 -20.91 5.56 -23.43
C GLY A 25 -20.63 7.01 -23.01
N ASP A 26 -21.53 7.63 -22.23
CA ASP A 26 -21.42 9.02 -21.77
C ASP A 26 -21.33 9.13 -20.24
N ALA A 27 -22.02 8.25 -19.51
CA ALA A 27 -22.09 8.25 -18.04
C ALA A 27 -22.34 6.85 -17.43
N TRP A 28 -22.07 6.75 -16.13
CA TRP A 28 -22.44 5.59 -15.33
C TRP A 28 -23.93 5.63 -15.00
N THR A 29 -24.66 4.57 -15.32
CA THR A 29 -26.10 4.44 -15.03
C THR A 29 -26.35 3.82 -13.66
N ASP A 30 -27.54 3.98 -13.07
CA ASP A 30 -27.92 3.33 -11.81
C ASP A 30 -28.44 1.88 -11.98
N GLN A 31 -28.18 1.27 -13.15
CA GLN A 31 -28.49 -0.13 -13.39
C GLN A 31 -27.36 -1.00 -12.82
N TYR A 32 -27.74 -1.93 -11.96
CA TYR A 32 -26.87 -2.97 -11.41
C TYR A 32 -27.39 -4.32 -11.89
N ARG A 33 -26.48 -5.20 -12.32
CA ARG A 33 -26.83 -6.60 -12.55
C ARG A 33 -26.72 -7.29 -11.19
N GLU A 34 -27.85 -7.78 -10.70
CA GLU A 34 -27.86 -8.75 -9.62
C GLU A 34 -27.23 -10.01 -10.20
N ASP A 35 -26.04 -10.37 -9.71
CA ASP A 35 -25.44 -11.65 -10.03
C ASP A 35 -26.35 -12.72 -9.39
N ASP A 36 -27.36 -13.17 -10.13
CA ASP A 36 -28.26 -14.28 -9.75
C ASP A 36 -27.48 -15.62 -9.57
N ASP A 37 -26.17 -15.62 -9.80
CA ASP A 37 -25.23 -16.71 -9.55
C ASP A 37 -24.53 -16.59 -8.19
N GLU A 38 -25.19 -16.04 -7.16
CA GLU A 38 -24.72 -16.29 -5.79
C GLU A 38 -24.93 -17.80 -5.53
N PRO A 39 -23.84 -18.60 -5.44
CA PRO A 39 -23.98 -20.02 -5.13
C PRO A 39 -24.70 -20.10 -3.78
N PRO A 40 -25.71 -20.98 -3.62
CA PRO A 40 -26.51 -21.01 -2.41
C PRO A 40 -25.60 -21.01 -1.20
N GLU A 41 -25.74 -19.98 -0.36
CA GLU A 41 -25.00 -19.87 0.89
C GLU A 41 -25.07 -21.23 1.60
N PRO A 42 -23.92 -21.85 1.93
CA PRO A 42 -23.94 -23.11 2.64
C PRO A 42 -24.67 -22.88 3.96
N ALA A 43 -25.86 -23.48 4.08
CA ALA A 43 -26.72 -23.37 5.23
C ALA A 43 -25.92 -23.51 6.53
N ASP A 44 -25.95 -22.43 7.30
CA ASP A 44 -25.96 -22.38 8.75
C ASP A 44 -25.28 -23.57 9.46
N ARG A 45 -23.97 -23.44 9.69
CA ARG A 45 -23.26 -24.24 10.70
C ARG A 45 -22.89 -23.35 11.88
N SER A 46 -23.87 -22.92 12.66
CA SER A 46 -23.65 -22.59 14.08
C SER A 46 -23.71 -23.86 14.96
N PRO A 47 -23.06 -23.91 16.14
CA PRO A 47 -21.65 -23.63 16.41
C PRO A 47 -20.99 -24.88 17.01
N ARG A 48 -19.83 -25.32 16.51
CA ARG A 48 -18.97 -26.21 17.30
C ARG A 48 -17.89 -25.39 17.98
N ASP A 49 -18.16 -25.10 19.25
CA ASP A 49 -17.14 -25.06 20.29
C ASP A 49 -16.27 -26.31 20.21
N THR A 50 -15.17 -26.19 19.49
CA THR A 50 -13.95 -26.92 19.78
C THR A 50 -12.84 -25.91 19.61
N LYS A 51 -12.54 -25.19 20.69
CA LYS A 51 -11.23 -24.61 20.93
C LYS A 51 -10.19 -25.65 20.51
N PRO A 52 -9.37 -25.41 19.47
CA PRO A 52 -8.26 -26.28 19.17
C PRO A 52 -7.33 -26.23 20.37
N GLU A 53 -7.15 -27.38 21.01
CA GLU A 53 -6.00 -27.58 21.88
C GLU A 53 -4.78 -27.28 21.01
N PRO A 54 -3.89 -26.34 21.41
CA PRO A 54 -2.73 -26.01 20.61
C PRO A 54 -1.89 -27.27 20.51
N ALA A 55 -1.93 -27.91 19.33
CA ALA A 55 -1.01 -28.96 18.98
C ALA A 55 0.39 -28.40 19.21
N LYS A 56 1.09 -28.98 20.19
CA LYS A 56 2.47 -28.68 20.52
C LYS A 56 3.29 -28.93 19.27
N GLN A 57 3.46 -27.88 18.45
CA GLN A 57 4.30 -27.93 17.27
C GLN A 57 5.72 -28.14 17.79
N GLU A 58 6.20 -29.36 17.60
CA GLU A 58 7.59 -29.71 17.79
C GLU A 58 8.39 -28.89 16.76
N SER A 59 8.85 -27.71 17.18
CA SER A 59 9.71 -26.86 16.37
C SER A 59 11.00 -27.64 16.16
N LYS A 60 11.11 -28.29 14.99
CA LYS A 60 12.39 -28.78 14.48
C LYS A 60 13.28 -27.56 14.29
N GLY A 61 14.02 -27.22 15.35
CA GLY A 61 14.96 -26.12 15.35
C GLY A 61 15.93 -26.32 14.21
N ALA A 62 15.97 -25.37 13.29
CA ALA A 62 17.02 -25.32 12.28
C ALA A 62 18.35 -25.32 13.02
N SER A 63 19.22 -26.27 12.67
CA SER A 63 20.56 -26.37 13.23
C SER A 63 21.25 -25.01 13.14
N PRO A 64 21.97 -24.54 14.18
CA PRO A 64 22.64 -23.24 14.17
C PRO A 64 23.60 -23.07 13.00
N TRP A 65 24.05 -24.18 12.40
CA TRP A 65 24.90 -24.19 11.22
C TRP A 65 24.17 -23.78 9.93
N THR A 66 22.88 -24.11 9.81
CA THR A 66 22.06 -23.75 8.64
C THR A 66 21.78 -22.25 8.61
N ILE A 67 21.57 -21.61 9.77
CA ILE A 67 21.36 -20.16 9.89
C ILE A 67 22.62 -19.39 9.47
N LEU A 68 23.82 -19.85 9.86
CA LEU A 68 25.08 -19.20 9.52
C LEU A 68 25.35 -19.21 8.00
N VAL A 69 25.09 -20.34 7.32
CA VAL A 69 25.28 -20.45 5.86
C VAL A 69 24.32 -19.53 5.11
N PHE A 70 23.05 -19.47 5.51
CA PHE A 70 22.07 -18.57 4.90
C PHE A 70 22.40 -17.10 5.14
N ALA A 71 22.87 -16.73 6.33
CA ALA A 71 23.27 -15.36 6.64
C ALA A 71 24.46 -14.90 5.77
N VAL A 72 25.48 -15.73 5.60
CA VAL A 72 26.63 -15.41 4.74
C VAL A 72 26.21 -15.32 3.27
N ALA A 73 25.37 -16.24 2.78
CA ALA A 73 24.87 -16.20 1.41
C ALA A 73 24.03 -14.93 1.16
N ALA A 74 23.16 -14.54 2.10
CA ALA A 74 22.37 -13.31 2.01
C ALA A 74 23.25 -12.05 1.97
N ILE A 75 24.32 -12.00 2.78
CA ILE A 75 25.27 -10.88 2.78
C ILE A 75 26.01 -10.78 1.44
N VAL A 76 26.44 -11.90 0.85
CA VAL A 76 27.13 -11.91 -0.45
C VAL A 76 26.20 -11.45 -1.56
N VAL A 77 24.95 -11.94 -1.59
CA VAL A 77 23.95 -11.50 -2.58
C VAL A 77 23.65 -10.01 -2.39
N PHE A 78 23.46 -9.55 -1.15
CA PHE A 78 23.23 -8.14 -0.86
C PHE A 78 24.42 -7.26 -1.28
N ALA A 79 25.66 -7.68 -1.02
CA ALA A 79 26.85 -6.95 -1.43
C ALA A 79 27.01 -6.90 -2.97
N CYS A 80 26.68 -7.99 -3.68
CA CYS A 80 26.73 -8.02 -5.13
C CYS A 80 25.59 -7.23 -5.80
N CYS A 81 24.39 -7.21 -5.21
CA CYS A 81 23.25 -6.46 -5.74
C CYS A 81 23.35 -4.95 -5.49
N ASN A 82 24.02 -4.50 -4.42
CA ASN A 82 24.21 -3.08 -4.14
C ASN A 82 25.38 -2.44 -4.92
N GLY A 83 26.25 -3.22 -5.56
CA GLY A 83 27.42 -2.72 -6.29
C GLY A 83 27.18 -2.38 -7.77
N VAL A 84 26.00 -2.67 -8.32
CA VAL A 84 25.67 -2.50 -9.76
C VAL A 84 24.45 -1.59 -9.93
N PHE A 85 24.47 -0.43 -9.27
CA PHE A 85 23.66 0.72 -9.66
C PHE A 85 24.59 1.94 -9.77
N SER A 86 25.50 1.89 -10.74
CA SER A 86 26.05 3.10 -11.37
C SER A 86 25.19 3.36 -12.60
N GLY A 87 24.10 4.09 -12.41
CA GLY A 87 23.19 4.52 -13.45
C GLY A 87 22.89 5.99 -13.23
N ASP A 88 23.40 6.79 -14.17
CA ASP A 88 23.04 8.14 -14.58
C ASP A 88 22.77 9.20 -13.49
N ASP A 89 23.42 10.36 -13.66
CA ASP A 89 23.07 11.63 -13.02
C ASP A 89 21.68 12.08 -13.49
N ASP A 90 20.64 11.32 -13.15
CA ASP A 90 19.25 11.71 -13.29
C ASP A 90 19.01 12.83 -12.27
N GLU A 91 18.80 14.03 -12.80
CA GLU A 91 18.29 15.18 -12.08
C GLU A 91 17.18 14.68 -11.12
N PRO A 92 17.29 14.95 -9.80
CA PRO A 92 16.44 14.31 -8.81
C PRO A 92 14.99 14.69 -9.08
N SER A 93 14.25 13.79 -9.75
CA SER A 93 12.84 14.01 -9.99
C SER A 93 12.16 14.05 -8.64
N SER A 94 11.62 15.22 -8.30
CA SER A 94 10.94 15.52 -7.04
C SER A 94 9.84 14.51 -6.69
N GLY A 95 9.33 13.78 -7.70
CA GLY A 95 8.36 12.68 -7.53
C GLY A 95 8.90 11.45 -6.78
N SER A 96 10.19 11.13 -6.90
CA SER A 96 10.78 9.95 -6.25
C SER A 96 10.89 10.11 -4.73
N ALA A 97 11.41 11.25 -4.27
CA ALA A 97 11.52 11.59 -2.85
C ALA A 97 10.15 11.71 -2.18
N LEU A 98 9.16 12.28 -2.89
CA LEU A 98 7.79 12.40 -2.40
C LEU A 98 7.14 11.03 -2.21
N THR A 99 7.34 10.11 -3.16
CA THR A 99 6.83 8.73 -3.06
C THR A 99 7.47 8.00 -1.88
N SER A 100 8.78 8.16 -1.69
CA SER A 100 9.51 7.54 -0.57
C SER A 100 9.01 8.06 0.79
N CYS A 101 8.88 9.38 0.94
CA CYS A 101 8.35 10.00 2.16
C CYS A 101 6.92 9.50 2.44
N ARG A 102 6.05 9.47 1.42
CA ARG A 102 4.67 8.96 1.57
C ARG A 102 4.65 7.51 2.04
N ASN A 103 5.51 6.66 1.49
CA ASN A 103 5.59 5.25 1.89
C ASN A 103 6.08 5.08 3.33
N MET A 104 7.06 5.88 3.77
CA MET A 104 7.52 5.86 5.16
C MET A 104 6.45 6.36 6.14
N VAL A 105 5.73 7.42 5.80
CA VAL A 105 4.61 7.93 6.62
C VAL A 105 3.51 6.86 6.72
N LYS A 106 3.14 6.23 5.60
CA LYS A 106 2.20 5.10 5.61
C LYS A 106 2.65 3.96 6.54
N ALA A 107 3.95 3.64 6.56
CA ALA A 107 4.48 2.61 7.44
C ALA A 107 4.39 2.94 8.93
N GLN A 108 4.25 4.21 9.31
CA GLN A 108 4.06 4.64 10.70
C GLN A 108 2.58 4.73 11.13
N ILE A 109 1.65 4.75 10.18
CA ILE A 109 0.21 4.83 10.46
C ILE A 109 -0.34 3.42 10.66
N LYS A 110 -1.24 3.24 11.65
CA LYS A 110 -1.84 1.92 11.94
C LYS A 110 -2.67 1.36 10.78
N ASN A 111 -3.41 2.22 10.09
CA ASN A 111 -4.27 1.88 8.95
C ASN A 111 -3.84 2.61 7.67
N PRO A 112 -2.75 2.16 7.00
CA PRO A 112 -2.17 2.84 5.84
C PRO A 112 -3.11 2.91 4.62
N SER A 113 -4.11 2.03 4.54
CA SER A 113 -5.12 2.01 3.47
C SER A 113 -6.15 3.15 3.57
N THR A 114 -6.36 3.68 4.77
CA THR A 114 -7.28 4.80 5.04
C THR A 114 -6.59 6.16 5.02
N ALA A 115 -5.27 6.18 4.87
CA ALA A 115 -4.48 7.40 4.90
C ALA A 115 -4.72 8.22 3.62
N ASP A 116 -5.42 9.34 3.77
CA ASP A 116 -5.60 10.36 2.75
C ASP A 116 -4.56 11.47 2.94
N PHE A 117 -3.74 11.67 1.92
CA PHE A 117 -2.69 12.68 1.91
C PHE A 117 -3.27 13.91 1.23
N ALA A 118 -3.74 14.85 2.02
CA ALA A 118 -4.24 16.10 1.49
C ALA A 118 -3.12 16.79 0.70
N VAL A 119 -3.42 17.17 -0.55
CA VAL A 119 -2.50 17.89 -1.44
C VAL A 119 -2.40 19.32 -0.91
N LEU A 120 -1.60 19.53 0.13
CA LEU A 120 -1.29 20.87 0.64
C LEU A 120 0.11 21.25 0.25
N ASP A 121 0.22 22.49 -0.24
CA ASP A 121 1.41 23.27 -0.54
C ASP A 121 2.68 22.59 -0.06
N THR A 122 3.24 21.76 -0.95
CA THR A 122 4.58 21.22 -0.78
C THR A 122 5.49 22.44 -0.81
N THR A 123 5.73 23.03 0.36
CA THR A 123 6.84 23.96 0.55
C THR A 123 8.06 23.05 0.51
N ILE A 124 8.46 22.70 -0.71
CA ILE A 124 9.71 22.00 -0.97
C ILE A 124 10.78 23.03 -0.69
N THR A 125 11.14 23.16 0.57
CA THR A 125 12.49 23.58 0.90
C THR A 125 13.41 22.47 0.42
N ASP A 126 14.58 22.82 -0.11
CA ASP A 126 15.52 21.91 -0.78
C ASP A 126 15.84 20.61 0.01
N THR A 127 15.50 20.56 1.29
CA THR A 127 15.80 19.46 2.21
C THR A 127 14.63 18.98 3.07
N SER A 128 13.40 19.50 2.93
CA SER A 128 12.28 18.99 3.73
C SER A 128 10.92 19.08 3.03
N ILE A 129 10.09 18.08 3.33
CA ILE A 129 8.68 17.99 2.91
C ILE A 129 7.84 17.96 4.18
N SER A 130 6.85 18.83 4.26
CA SER A 130 5.84 18.76 5.31
C SER A 130 4.45 18.70 4.69
N GLY A 131 3.52 18.09 5.41
CA GLY A 131 2.14 17.97 4.96
C GLY A 131 1.24 17.44 6.06
N GLU A 132 -0.04 17.28 5.72
CA GLU A 132 -1.04 16.73 6.60
C GLU A 132 -1.59 15.44 6.00
N VAL A 133 -1.84 14.46 6.84
CA VAL A 133 -2.41 13.17 6.48
C VAL A 133 -3.57 12.87 7.43
N THR A 134 -4.72 12.57 6.87
CA THR A 134 -5.88 12.13 7.63
C THR A 134 -5.98 10.63 7.51
N ALA A 135 -6.05 9.93 8.64
CA ALA A 135 -6.13 8.48 8.66
C ALA A 135 -7.05 8.00 9.78
N GLU A 136 -7.68 6.85 9.57
CA GLU A 136 -8.58 6.24 10.55
C GLU A 136 -7.78 5.53 11.65
N ASN A 137 -8.17 5.70 12.91
CA ASN A 137 -7.62 4.94 14.02
C ASN A 137 -8.30 3.55 14.16
N ASP A 138 -7.89 2.75 15.15
CA ASP A 138 -8.46 1.41 15.36
C ASP A 138 -9.95 1.42 15.75
N PHE A 139 -10.54 2.59 16.01
CA PHE A 139 -11.94 2.77 16.40
C PHE A 139 -12.83 3.30 15.27
N GLY A 140 -12.31 3.43 14.05
CA GLY A 140 -13.11 3.98 12.95
C GLY A 140 -13.19 5.51 12.95
N ALA A 141 -12.42 6.20 13.80
CA ALA A 141 -12.43 7.66 13.85
C ALA A 141 -11.29 8.24 13.03
N GLU A 142 -11.60 9.22 12.19
CA GLU A 142 -10.62 9.98 11.44
C GLU A 142 -9.75 10.83 12.37
N LYS A 143 -8.44 10.75 12.18
CA LYS A 143 -7.46 11.55 12.91
C LYS A 143 -6.53 12.24 11.93
N SER A 144 -6.45 13.56 12.04
CA SER A 144 -5.49 14.35 11.28
C SER A 144 -4.12 14.35 11.97
N LEU A 145 -3.07 14.11 11.19
CA LEU A 145 -1.68 14.05 11.62
C LEU A 145 -0.89 14.99 10.72
N ARG A 146 0.11 15.68 11.29
CA ARG A 146 1.10 16.44 10.52
C ARG A 146 2.37 15.63 10.40
N TYR A 147 2.86 15.45 9.19
CA TYR A 147 4.13 14.79 8.95
C TYR A 147 5.19 15.77 8.46
N HIS A 148 6.44 15.48 8.83
CA HIS A 148 7.63 16.19 8.39
C HIS A 148 8.69 15.15 7.98
N CYS A 149 9.09 15.19 6.72
CA CYS A 149 10.15 14.36 6.15
C CYS A 149 11.38 15.23 5.87
N THR A 150 12.55 14.82 6.36
CA THR A 150 13.83 15.43 6.01
C THR A 150 14.48 14.62 4.89
N ILE A 151 14.97 15.29 3.86
CA ILE A 151 15.60 14.70 2.69
C ILE A 151 17.06 15.14 2.65
N SER A 152 17.95 14.18 2.40
CA SER A 152 19.36 14.43 2.11
C SER A 152 19.69 13.83 0.75
N GLY A 153 19.85 14.66 -0.27
CA GLY A 153 19.96 14.22 -1.66
C GLY A 153 18.63 13.62 -2.14
N ASN A 154 18.62 12.32 -2.45
CA ASN A 154 17.43 11.61 -2.92
C ASN A 154 16.82 10.67 -1.86
N THR A 155 17.39 10.66 -0.66
CA THR A 155 17.02 9.71 0.39
C THR A 155 16.34 10.45 1.53
N VAL A 156 15.24 9.88 2.02
CA VAL A 156 14.56 10.35 3.23
C VAL A 156 15.39 9.89 4.43
N THR A 157 15.90 10.83 5.23
CA THR A 157 16.76 10.55 6.39
C THR A 157 15.97 10.45 7.68
N ASP A 158 14.93 11.26 7.82
CA ASP A 158 14.10 11.31 9.03
C ASP A 158 12.63 11.56 8.66
N VAL A 159 11.73 10.88 9.37
CA VAL A 159 10.28 11.08 9.24
C VAL A 159 9.68 11.20 10.62
N THR A 160 9.14 12.37 10.90
CA THR A 160 8.44 12.69 12.14
C THR A 160 6.95 12.86 11.86
N VAL A 161 6.10 12.15 12.59
CA VAL A 161 4.63 12.27 12.51
C VAL A 161 4.10 12.76 13.85
N ASN A 162 3.47 13.92 13.87
CA ASN A 162 2.90 14.54 15.05
C ASN A 162 1.37 14.59 14.94
N PRO A 163 0.62 14.26 16.01
CA PRO A 163 -0.79 14.56 16.04
C PRO A 163 -1.01 16.08 15.99
N LEU A 164 -2.02 16.51 15.24
CA LEU A 164 -2.53 17.88 15.29
C LEU A 164 -3.32 18.14 16.57
#